data_AF-A0A7C6GSV7-F1
#
_entry.id   AF-A0A7C6GSV7-F1
#
_cell.length_a   1.000
_cell.length_b   1.000
_cell.length_c   1.000
_cell.angle_alpha   90.00
_cell.angle_beta   90.00
_cell.angle_gamma   90.00
#
_symmetry.space_group_name_H-M   'P 1'
#
loop_
_entity.id
_entity.type
_entity.pdbx_description
1 polymer ?
#
loop_
_entity_poly.entity_id
_entity_poly.type
_entity_poly.pdbx_seq_one_letter_code
_entity_poly.pdbx_strand_id
1 'polypeptide(L)' 'MLDKITKVIRDYKEDPDIVITKDTTFAELELDSLATVELVMNLEDELGITIELDQNIKTVGDLIKILEK' A
#
# COMPACT_ATOMS: atom_id res chain seq x y z
N MET A 1 -11.60 2.35 -1.79
CA MET A 1 -10.31 2.64 -1.13
C MET A 1 -9.18 1.80 -1.73
N LEU A 2 -9.41 0.50 -1.97
CA LEU A 2 -8.53 -0.39 -2.74
C LEU A 2 -8.06 0.22 -4.07
N ASP A 3 -8.96 0.85 -4.85
CA ASP A 3 -8.59 1.43 -6.15
C ASP A 3 -7.54 2.54 -6.06
N LYS A 4 -7.60 3.37 -5.01
CA LYS A 4 -6.61 4.44 -4.80
C LYS A 4 -5.25 3.86 -4.44
N ILE A 5 -5.21 2.95 -3.46
CA ILE A 5 -3.95 2.29 -3.06
C ILE A 5 -3.35 1.51 -4.21
N THR A 6 -4.18 0.77 -4.96
CA THR A 6 -3.76 0.04 -6.15
C THR A 6 -3.14 0.98 -7.18
N LYS A 7 -3.74 2.16 -7.39
CA LYS A 7 -3.19 3.16 -8.31
C LYS A 7 -1.82 3.66 -7.85
N VAL A 8 -1.67 4.02 -6.57
CA VAL A 8 -0.39 4.47 -6.02
C VAL A 8 0.69 3.39 -6.12
N ILE A 9 0.35 2.13 -5.84
CA ILE A 9 1.30 1.02 -5.98
C ILE A 9 1.68 0.79 -7.45
N ARG A 10 0.72 0.85 -8.37
CA ARG A 10 0.97 0.72 -9.82
C ARG A 10 1.89 1.82 -10.33
N ASP A 11 1.64 3.05 -9.90
CA ASP A 11 2.45 4.21 -10.25
C ASP A 11 3.87 4.08 -9.64
N TYR A 12 3.99 3.60 -8.40
CA TYR A 12 5.28 3.35 -7.73
C TYR A 12 6.07 2.20 -8.39
N LYS A 13 5.39 1.13 -8.82
CA LYS A 13 6.01 -0.02 -9.48
C LYS A 13 6.23 0.16 -10.98
N GLU A 14 5.73 1.26 -11.55
CA GLU A 14 5.67 1.50 -13.00
C GLU A 14 5.02 0.33 -13.77
N ASP A 15 4.14 -0.42 -13.10
CA ASP A 15 3.45 -1.60 -13.66
C ASP A 15 1.94 -1.42 -13.55
N PRO A 16 1.25 -1.05 -14.64
CA PRO A 16 -0.19 -0.87 -14.65
C PRO A 16 -0.98 -2.20 -14.72
N ASP A 17 -0.35 -3.28 -15.18
CA ASP A 17 -0.98 -4.59 -15.39
C ASP A 17 -0.93 -5.48 -14.14
N ILE A 18 -0.17 -5.07 -13.11
CA ILE A 18 -0.09 -5.76 -11.84
C ILE A 18 -1.48 -5.90 -11.19
N VAL A 19 -1.80 -7.14 -10.81
CA VAL A 19 -3.08 -7.48 -10.19
C VAL A 19 -2.91 -7.39 -8.68
N ILE A 20 -3.43 -6.31 -8.11
CA ILE A 20 -3.42 -6.07 -6.68
C ILE A 20 -4.78 -6.43 -6.10
N THR A 21 -4.77 -7.33 -5.14
CA THR A 21 -5.96 -7.74 -4.39
C THR A 21 -5.76 -7.42 -2.91
N LYS A 22 -6.81 -7.60 -2.10
CA LYS A 22 -6.70 -7.41 -0.65
C LYS A 22 -5.76 -8.43 0.01
N ASP A 23 -5.60 -9.60 -0.61
CA ASP A 23 -4.73 -10.66 -0.10
C ASP A 23 -3.28 -10.53 -0.59
N THR A 24 -3.04 -9.65 -1.57
CA THR A 24 -1.70 -9.38 -2.10
C THR A 24 -0.82 -8.77 -1.01
N THR A 25 0.35 -9.37 -0.82
CA THR A 25 1.35 -8.92 0.15
C THR A 25 2.32 -7.92 -0.46
N PHE A 26 2.89 -7.04 0.36
CA PHE A 26 3.96 -6.14 -0.10
C PHE A 26 5.21 -6.91 -0.55
N ALA A 27 5.46 -8.07 0.07
CA ALA A 27 6.54 -8.97 -0.34
C ALA A 27 6.33 -9.55 -1.75
N GLU A 28 5.11 -9.95 -2.12
CA GLU A 28 4.77 -10.40 -3.48
C GLU A 28 4.93 -9.29 -4.52
N LEU A 29 4.72 -8.05 -4.10
CA LEU A 29 4.96 -6.87 -4.93
C LEU A 29 6.45 -6.52 -5.02
N GLU A 30 7.35 -7.30 -4.40
CA GLU A 30 8.78 -6.99 -4.28
C GLU A 30 9.02 -5.60 -3.66
N LEU A 31 8.19 -5.21 -2.70
CA LEU A 31 8.40 -4.03 -1.89
C LEU A 31 9.20 -4.46 -0.66
N ASP A 32 10.43 -3.96 -0.56
CA ASP A 32 11.24 -4.16 0.63
C ASP A 32 10.74 -3.25 1.78
N SER A 33 11.38 -3.34 2.94
CA SER A 33 10.99 -2.53 4.11
C SER A 33 11.09 -1.03 3.87
N LEU A 34 12.01 -0.57 3.00
CA LEU A 34 12.19 0.85 2.71
C LEU A 34 11.15 1.34 1.70
N ALA A 35 10.95 0.59 0.62
CA ALA A 35 9.94 0.84 -0.40
C ALA A 35 8.52 0.83 0.19
N THR A 36 8.27 -0.06 1.15
CA THR A 36 7.00 -0.08 1.89
C THR A 36 6.81 1.21 2.69
N VAL A 37 7.85 1.73 3.34
CA VAL A 37 7.79 3.01 4.07
C VAL A 37 7.55 4.17 3.11
N GLU A 38 8.28 4.25 2.00
CA GLU A 38 8.08 5.29 0.98
C GLU A 38 6.67 5.27 0.38
N LEU A 39 6.17 4.08 0.06
CA LEU A 39 4.80 3.89 -0.43
C LEU A 39 3.78 4.37 0.60
N VAL A 40 3.98 4.01 1.87
CA VAL A 40 3.11 4.44 2.97
C VAL A 40 3.13 5.95 3.13
N MET A 41 4.29 6.60 3.10
CA MET A 41 4.41 8.05 3.16
C MET A 41 3.68 8.74 1.99
N ASN A 42 3.82 8.21 0.77
CA ASN A 42 3.07 8.72 -0.40
C ASN A 42 1.55 8.56 -0.21
N LEU A 43 1.10 7.43 0.34
CA LEU A 43 -0.30 7.20 0.65
C LEU A 43 -0.82 8.16 1.73
N GLU A 44 -0.03 8.42 2.78
CA GLU A 44 -0.33 9.40 3.82
C GLU A 44 -0.50 10.80 3.25
N ASP A 45 0.42 11.23 2.39
CA ASP A 45 0.38 12.55 1.75
C ASP A 45 -0.78 12.67 0.74
N GLU A 46 -1.03 11.66 -0.08
CA GLU A 46 -2.12 11.68 -1.07
C GLU A 46 -3.52 11.61 -0.42
N LEU A 47 -3.67 10.81 0.63
CA LEU A 47 -4.95 10.56 1.27
C LEU A 47 -5.18 11.49 2.48
N GLY A 48 -4.15 12.17 2.97
CA GLY A 48 -4.22 13.05 4.14
C GLY A 48 -4.46 12.29 5.44
N ILE A 49 -3.86 11.11 5.58
CA ILE A 49 -4.07 10.16 6.68
C ILE A 49 -2.74 9.87 7.40
N THR A 50 -2.81 9.18 8.53
CA THR A 50 -1.62 8.68 9.23
C THR A 50 -1.74 7.16 9.41
N ILE A 51 -0.75 6.43 8.94
CA ILE A 51 -0.67 4.98 8.95
C ILE A 51 0.38 4.58 9.99
N GLU A 52 -0.08 3.94 11.07
CA GLU A 52 0.83 3.41 12.09
C GLU A 52 1.50 2.12 11.58
N LEU A 53 2.76 2.24 11.13
CA LEU A 53 3.61 1.11 10.71
C LEU A 53 3.93 0.10 11.82
N ASP A 54 3.63 0.43 13.08
CA ASP A 54 3.64 -0.49 14.24
C ASP A 54 2.80 -1.76 13.95
N GLN A 55 1.70 -1.62 13.21
CA GLN A 55 0.67 -2.66 13.08
C GLN A 55 1.08 -3.88 12.23
N ASN A 56 2.36 -4.01 11.85
CA ASN A 56 2.88 -5.17 11.13
C ASN A 56 2.09 -5.43 9.83
N ILE A 57 1.93 -4.37 9.02
CA ILE A 57 1.14 -4.40 7.79
C ILE A 57 1.84 -5.30 6.77
N LYS A 58 1.17 -6.37 6.35
CA LYS A 58 1.74 -7.35 5.41
C LYS A 58 1.03 -7.34 4.06
N THR A 59 -0.26 -7.07 4.07
CA THR A 59 -1.11 -7.07 2.87
C THR A 59 -1.69 -5.70 2.57
N VAL A 60 -2.05 -5.50 1.30
CA VAL A 60 -2.81 -4.32 0.88
C VAL A 60 -4.16 -4.24 1.59
N GLY A 61 -4.77 -5.40 1.89
CA GLY A 61 -6.00 -5.48 2.67
C GLY A 61 -5.86 -5.00 4.11
N ASP A 62 -4.73 -5.28 4.77
CA ASP A 62 -4.46 -4.76 6.11
C ASP A 62 -4.35 -3.23 6.09
N LEU A 63 -3.68 -2.69 5.08
CA LEU A 63 -3.58 -1.25 4.90
C LEU A 63 -4.97 -0.63 4.72
N ILE A 64 -5.81 -1.19 3.84
CA ILE A 64 -7.21 -0.73 3.65
C ILE A 64 -8.00 -0.75 4.95
N LYS A 65 -7.88 -1.80 5.77
CA LYS A 65 -8.60 -1.89 7.05
C LYS A 65 -8.21 -0.78 8.02
N ILE A 66 -6.95 -0.34 7.99
CA ILE A 66 -6.48 0.80 8.79
C ILE A 66 -7.12 2.09 8.28
N LEU A 67 -7.25 2.24 6.95
CA LEU A 67 -7.77 3.45 6.32
C LEU A 67 -9.30 3.57 6.33
N GLU A 68 -10.02 2.45 6.35
CA GLU A 68 -11.48 2.39 6.43
C GLU A 68 -12.01 2.54 7.87
N LYS A 69 -11.12 2.72 8.85
CA LYS A 69 -11.46 2.89 10.26
C LYS A 69 -11.69 4.36 10.61
#